data_AF-A0A9X8DMG1-F1
#
_entry.id   AF-A0A9X8DMG1-F1
#
_cell.length_a   1.000
_cell.length_b   1.000
_cell.length_c   1.000
_cell.angle_alpha   90.00
_cell.angle_beta   90.00
_cell.angle_gamma   90.00
#
_symmetry.space_group_name_H-M   'P 1'
#
loop_
_entity.id
_entity.type
_entity.pdbx_description
1 polymer ?
#
loop_
_entity_poly.entity_id
_entity_poly.type
_entity_poly.pdbx_seq_one_letter_code
_entity_poly.pdbx_strand_id
1 'polypeptide(L)'
;MLALVLPPAVMVHAVDTDYGGYPARSGVGIWVDVDTPMDARTKVSSRGESWDLVMSDEFEIEGRSFVAGKDHLWTAVDIPDGVNAALEMYNSSNVYTKNGRCTCGTIC
;
A
#
# COMPACT_ATOMS: atom_id res chain seq x y z
N MET A 1 15.37 -10.25 -45.06
CA MET A 1 15.02 -10.66 -43.69
C MET A 1 14.97 -9.39 -42.86
N LEU A 2 13.79 -8.80 -42.67
CA LEU A 2 13.63 -7.53 -41.97
C LEU A 2 13.53 -7.83 -40.47
N ALA A 3 14.58 -7.53 -39.71
CA ALA A 3 14.56 -7.68 -38.26
C ALA A 3 13.66 -6.59 -37.69
N LEU A 4 12.50 -6.99 -37.17
CA LEU A 4 11.62 -6.12 -36.39
C LEU A 4 12.33 -5.83 -35.06
N VAL A 5 13.03 -4.68 -34.98
CA VAL A 5 13.60 -4.21 -33.72
C VAL A 5 12.43 -3.70 -32.88
N LEU A 6 11.97 -4.52 -31.93
CA LEU A 6 11.04 -4.07 -30.90
C LEU A 6 11.71 -2.92 -30.13
N PRO A 7 11.05 -1.76 -29.95
CA PRO A 7 11.59 -0.71 -29.11
C PRO A 7 11.80 -1.27 -27.69
N PRO A 8 12.87 -0.87 -26.99
CA PRO A 8 13.07 -1.29 -25.61
C PRO A 8 11.84 -0.91 -24.81
N ALA A 9 11.31 -1.87 -24.05
CA ALA A 9 10.21 -1.60 -23.14
C ALA A 9 10.59 -0.42 -22.24
N VAL A 10 9.80 0.65 -22.27
CA VAL A 10 9.97 1.77 -21.36
C VAL A 10 9.61 1.27 -19.97
N MET A 11 10.64 1.00 -19.17
CA MET A 11 10.48 0.62 -17.77
C MET A 11 10.45 1.89 -16.92
N VAL A 12 9.33 2.14 -16.25
CA VAL A 12 9.19 3.23 -15.29
C VAL A 12 9.51 2.66 -13.93
N HIS A 13 10.67 3.04 -13.39
CA HIS A 13 11.05 2.63 -12.04
C HIS A 13 10.38 3.49 -10.98
N ALA A 14 9.77 2.85 -10.00
CA ALA A 14 9.31 3.51 -8.79
C ALA A 14 10.53 4.02 -8.01
N VAL A 15 10.67 5.34 -7.92
CA VAL A 15 11.71 5.95 -7.07
C VAL A 15 11.14 6.07 -5.68
N ASP A 16 11.43 5.06 -4.85
CA ASP A 16 11.06 5.07 -3.45
C ASP A 16 12.20 5.68 -2.63
N THR A 17 12.22 7.01 -2.58
CA THR A 17 13.20 7.75 -1.79
C THR A 17 12.49 8.43 -0.64
N ASP A 18 12.84 8.04 0.58
CA ASP A 18 12.63 8.89 1.74
C ASP A 18 13.54 10.12 1.64
N TYR A 19 13.23 11.17 2.41
CA TYR A 19 13.88 12.47 2.47
C TYR A 19 15.42 12.36 2.47
N GLY A 20 16.05 12.31 1.30
CA GLY A 20 17.51 12.13 1.16
C GLY A 20 18.00 11.16 0.08
N GLY A 21 17.14 10.37 -0.57
CA GLY A 21 17.54 9.62 -1.77
C GLY A 21 18.30 8.31 -1.50
N TYR A 22 18.24 7.77 -0.28
CA TYR A 22 18.95 6.53 0.07
C TYR A 22 18.07 5.30 -0.16
N PRO A 23 18.55 4.28 -0.88
CA PRO A 23 17.80 3.03 -1.05
C PRO A 23 17.77 2.25 0.27
N ALA A 24 16.66 1.57 0.53
CA ALA A 24 16.53 0.66 1.66
C ALA A 24 17.53 -0.50 1.55
N ARG A 25 18.19 -0.86 2.67
CA ARG A 25 19.16 -1.98 2.70
C ARG A 25 18.53 -3.35 2.45
N SER A 26 17.22 -3.48 2.68
CA SER A 26 16.45 -4.71 2.45
C SER A 26 16.23 -5.02 0.97
N GLY A 27 16.41 -4.03 0.08
CA GLY A 27 16.02 -4.15 -1.33
C GLY A 27 14.50 -4.18 -1.57
N VAL A 28 13.72 -3.97 -0.51
CA VAL A 28 12.26 -3.76 -0.56
C VAL A 28 12.01 -2.25 -0.53
N GLY A 29 10.99 -1.78 -1.25
CA GLY A 29 10.56 -0.39 -1.15
C GLY A 29 10.25 -0.01 0.31
N ILE A 30 10.50 1.25 0.65
CA ILE A 30 10.24 1.87 1.95
C ILE A 30 8.75 1.80 2.29
N TRP A 31 7.87 1.87 1.27
CA TRP A 31 6.42 1.75 1.43
C TRP A 31 5.86 0.39 1.00
N VAL A 32 6.72 -0.57 0.66
CA VAL A 32 6.32 -1.89 0.18
C VAL A 32 6.46 -2.90 1.30
N ASP A 33 5.41 -3.67 1.56
CA ASP A 33 5.45 -4.74 2.56
C ASP A 33 6.50 -5.80 2.18
N VAL A 34 7.23 -6.29 3.18
CA VAL A 34 8.21 -7.36 3.01
C VAL A 34 7.55 -8.66 2.56
N ASP A 35 6.29 -8.85 2.95
CA ASP A 35 5.48 -10.03 2.59
C ASP A 35 4.85 -9.92 1.19
N THR A 36 4.97 -8.77 0.51
CA THR A 36 4.49 -8.61 -0.86
C THR A 36 5.24 -9.54 -1.83
N PRO A 37 4.52 -10.42 -2.55
CA PRO A 37 5.13 -11.40 -3.42
C PRO A 37 5.78 -10.73 -4.64
N MET A 38 6.86 -11.33 -5.14
CA MET A 38 7.70 -10.72 -6.19
C MET A 38 6.97 -10.50 -7.52
N ASP A 39 5.95 -11.32 -7.81
CA ASP A 39 5.12 -11.21 -9.01
C ASP A 39 4.12 -10.05 -8.95
N ALA A 40 3.78 -9.56 -7.75
CA ALA A 40 2.92 -8.40 -7.55
C ALA A 40 3.67 -7.06 -7.61
N ARG A 41 5.01 -7.07 -7.60
CA ARG A 41 5.85 -5.85 -7.56
C ARG A 41 5.96 -5.12 -8.89
N THR A 42 5.58 -5.77 -10.00
CA THR A 42 5.58 -5.16 -11.32
C THR A 42 4.32 -5.52 -12.07
N LYS A 43 3.73 -4.56 -12.78
CA LYS A 43 2.54 -4.76 -13.59
C LYS A 43 2.72 -4.19 -14.98
N VAL A 44 2.35 -4.98 -15.99
CA VAL A 44 2.26 -4.48 -17.37
C VAL A 44 0.89 -3.83 -17.56
N SER A 45 0.89 -2.56 -17.93
CA SER A 45 -0.32 -1.79 -18.23
C SER A 45 -0.99 -2.31 -19.49
N SER A 46 -2.27 -1.98 -19.68
CA SER A 46 -3.00 -2.31 -20.92
C SER A 46 -2.36 -1.71 -22.18
N ARG A 47 -1.47 -0.72 -22.02
CA ARG A 47 -0.74 -0.05 -23.10
C ARG A 47 0.69 -0.60 -23.31
N GLY A 48 1.06 -1.65 -22.58
CA GLY A 48 2.37 -2.30 -22.68
C GLY A 48 3.48 -1.62 -21.88
N GLU A 49 3.16 -0.64 -21.04
CA GLU A 49 4.12 0.00 -20.14
C GLU A 49 4.34 -0.85 -18.90
N SER A 50 5.58 -0.93 -18.40
CA SER A 50 5.88 -1.59 -17.13
C SER A 50 5.75 -0.59 -15.98
N TRP A 51 4.95 -0.92 -14.97
CA TRP A 51 4.76 -0.14 -13.77
C TRP A 51 5.32 -0.89 -12.57
N ASP A 52 6.07 -0.18 -11.74
CA ASP A 52 6.56 -0.71 -10.48
C ASP A 52 5.61 -0.37 -9.33
N LEU A 53 5.54 -1.29 -8.37
CA LEU A 53 4.80 -1.11 -7.15
C LEU A 53 5.47 -0.07 -6.26
N VAL A 54 4.70 0.95 -5.87
CA VAL A 54 5.17 2.06 -5.04
C VAL A 54 4.80 1.90 -3.57
N MET A 55 3.75 1.15 -3.25
CA MET A 55 3.27 0.96 -1.87
C MET A 55 2.37 -0.28 -1.79
N SER A 56 2.49 -1.04 -0.69
CA SER A 56 1.65 -2.21 -0.39
C SER A 56 1.62 -2.51 1.11
N ASP A 57 0.60 -3.25 1.52
CA ASP A 57 0.44 -3.78 2.88
C ASP A 57 -0.44 -5.02 2.81
N GLU A 58 0.09 -6.17 3.22
CA GLU A 58 -0.63 -7.44 3.14
C GLU A 58 -1.37 -7.77 4.45
N PHE A 59 -1.18 -6.94 5.49
CA PHE A 59 -1.87 -7.05 6.77
C PHE A 59 -1.65 -8.39 7.51
N GLU A 60 -0.53 -9.07 7.23
CA GLU A 60 -0.18 -10.37 7.81
C GLU A 60 0.21 -10.30 9.29
N ILE A 61 0.69 -9.15 9.75
CA ILE A 61 0.98 -8.92 11.17
C ILE A 61 -0.36 -8.83 11.92
N GLU A 62 -0.66 -9.79 12.79
CA GLU A 62 -1.91 -9.79 13.55
C GLU A 62 -1.96 -8.73 14.66
N GLY A 63 -3.16 -8.18 14.90
CA GLY A 63 -3.43 -7.30 16.03
C GLY A 63 -2.81 -5.90 15.90
N ARG A 64 -2.43 -5.45 14.70
CA ARG A 64 -2.04 -4.06 14.49
C ARG A 64 -3.21 -3.15 14.81
N SER A 65 -2.89 -2.02 15.44
CA SER A 65 -3.83 -0.97 15.79
C SER A 65 -3.51 0.26 14.94
N PHE A 66 -4.52 0.83 14.31
CA PHE A 66 -4.37 2.00 13.45
C PHE A 66 -4.62 3.32 14.16
N VAL A 67 -4.71 3.32 15.49
CA VAL A 67 -4.69 4.54 16.29
C VAL A 67 -3.44 5.37 15.95
N ALA A 68 -3.59 6.70 15.94
CA ALA A 68 -2.51 7.62 15.61
C ALA A 68 -1.21 7.30 16.36
N GLY A 69 -0.11 7.10 15.60
CA GLY A 69 1.22 6.79 16.13
C GLY A 69 1.45 5.33 16.54
N LYS A 70 0.51 4.41 16.29
CA LYS A 70 0.67 2.97 16.56
C LYS A 70 1.12 2.16 15.35
N ASP A 71 0.84 2.65 14.15
CA ASP A 71 1.23 2.03 12.90
C ASP A 71 2.09 3.02 12.09
N HIS A 72 3.06 2.50 11.34
CA HIS A 72 4.04 3.30 10.61
C HIS A 72 3.54 3.73 9.23
N LEU A 73 2.55 3.02 8.70
CA LEU A 73 2.03 3.20 7.35
C LEU A 73 0.63 3.82 7.37
N TRP A 74 -0.21 3.38 8.32
CA TRP A 74 -1.61 3.75 8.38
C TRP A 74 -1.97 4.54 9.64
N THR A 75 -2.96 5.40 9.52
CA THR A 75 -3.62 6.03 10.67
C THR A 75 -5.12 6.06 10.39
N ALA A 76 -5.89 5.39 11.22
CA ALA A 76 -7.35 5.44 11.21
C ALA A 76 -7.82 6.77 11.79
N VAL A 77 -8.93 7.26 11.25
CA VAL A 77 -9.49 8.58 11.57
C VAL A 77 -10.66 8.43 12.53
N ASP A 78 -10.72 9.33 13.51
CA ASP A 78 -11.85 9.45 14.46
C ASP A 78 -12.72 10.66 14.07
N ILE A 79 -13.76 10.45 13.26
CA ILE A 79 -14.67 11.52 12.80
C ILE A 79 -16.14 11.05 12.77
N PRO A 80 -17.12 11.96 12.94
CA PRO A 80 -18.52 11.66 12.65
C PRO A 80 -18.72 11.37 11.16
N ASP A 81 -19.74 10.58 10.83
CA ASP A 81 -20.07 10.34 9.42
C ASP A 81 -20.43 11.66 8.70
N GLY A 82 -20.06 11.76 7.42
CA GLY A 82 -19.99 13.01 6.64
C GLY A 82 -21.33 13.66 6.29
N VAL A 83 -22.43 13.22 6.91
CA VAL A 83 -23.80 13.67 6.65
C VAL A 83 -24.36 14.50 7.80
N ASN A 84 -25.32 15.38 7.50
CA ASN A 84 -25.97 16.20 8.52
C ASN A 84 -26.73 15.30 9.52
N ALA A 85 -26.42 15.42 10.81
CA ALA A 85 -26.98 14.63 11.92
C ALA A 85 -26.65 13.12 11.88
N ALA A 86 -25.40 12.78 11.53
CA ALA A 86 -24.88 11.42 11.67
C ALA A 86 -25.02 10.91 13.12
N LEU A 87 -25.65 9.74 13.25
CA LEU A 87 -25.61 8.94 14.48
C LEU A 87 -24.37 8.04 14.54
N GLU A 88 -23.73 7.83 13.39
CA GLU A 88 -22.62 6.91 13.18
C GLU A 88 -21.26 7.64 13.33
N MET A 89 -20.30 6.98 13.97
CA MET A 89 -18.94 7.49 14.19
C MET A 89 -17.86 6.53 13.71
N TYR A 90 -16.95 7.03 12.87
CA TYR A 90 -15.71 6.33 12.58
C TYR A 90 -14.80 6.39 13.80
N ASN A 91 -14.37 5.22 14.28
CA ASN A 91 -13.48 5.09 15.42
C ASN A 91 -12.34 4.13 15.08
N SER A 92 -11.12 4.59 15.29
CA SER A 92 -9.87 3.86 15.11
C SER A 92 -9.79 2.56 15.91
N SER A 93 -10.50 2.44 17.04
CA SER A 93 -10.59 1.20 17.81
C SER A 93 -11.31 0.07 17.06
N ASN A 94 -12.10 0.40 16.03
CA ASN A 94 -12.87 -0.58 15.27
C ASN A 94 -12.07 -1.18 14.11
N VAL A 95 -10.87 -0.68 13.83
CA VAL A 95 -10.04 -1.17 12.71
C VAL A 95 -8.80 -1.85 13.26
N TYR A 96 -8.57 -3.10 12.85
CA TYR A 96 -7.42 -3.91 13.27
C TYR A 96 -7.09 -4.97 12.23
N THR A 97 -5.92 -5.59 12.31
CA THR A 97 -5.53 -6.70 11.43
C THR A 97 -5.85 -8.05 12.05
N LYS A 98 -6.41 -8.96 11.25
CA LYS A 98 -6.76 -10.33 11.67
C LYS A 98 -6.78 -11.27 10.47
N ASN A 99 -6.17 -12.45 10.61
CA ASN A 99 -6.12 -13.48 9.55
C ASN A 99 -5.61 -12.95 8.19
N GLY A 100 -4.54 -12.14 8.18
CA GLY A 100 -3.97 -11.59 6.94
C GLY A 100 -4.87 -10.56 6.24
N ARG A 101 -5.70 -9.83 7.00
CA ARG A 101 -6.62 -8.83 6.46
C ARG A 101 -6.77 -7.65 7.39
N CYS A 102 -6.87 -6.46 6.82
CA CYS A 102 -7.46 -5.31 7.53
C CYS A 102 -8.95 -5.56 7.75
N THR A 103 -9.36 -5.60 9.01
CA THR A 103 -10.73 -5.84 9.45
C THR A 103 -11.29 -4.58 10.09
N CYS A 104 -12.49 -4.19 9.65
CA CYS A 104 -13.29 -3.15 10.29
C CYS A 104 -14.47 -3.80 11.00
N GLY A 105 -14.65 -3.46 12.29
CA GLY A 105 -15.80 -3.82 13.09
C GLY A 105 -17.04 -3.00 12.72
N THR A 106 -18.09 -3.15 13.52
CA THR A 106 -19.34 -2.39 13.33
C THR A 106 -19.12 -0.93 13.71
N ILE A 107 -19.52 -0.03 12.81
CA ILE A 107 -19.66 1.40 13.09
C ILE A 107 -20.87 1.57 14.02
N CYS A 108 -20.68 2.28 15.13
CA CYS A 108 -21.75 2.60 16.09
C CYS A 108 -22.30 3.99 15.79
#